data_AF-A0A7C8ZNV8-F1
#
_entry.id   AF-A0A7C8ZNV8-F1
#
_cell.length_a   1.000
_cell.length_b   1.000
_cell.length_c   1.000
_cell.angle_alpha   90.00
_cell.angle_beta   90.00
_cell.angle_gamma   90.00
#
_symmetry.space_group_name_H-M   'P 1'
#
loop_
_entity.id
_entity.type
_entity.pdbx_description
1 polymer ?
#
loop_
_entity_poly.entity_id
_entity_poly.type
_entity_poly.pdbx_seq_one_letter_code
_entity_poly.pdbx_strand_id
1 'polypeptide(L)'
;PNTPFSLTSSFNNFFRRNFSDEVRGTFLDKSEVTDRVLNVVKNFQKVDPSKVTPDAHFQKDLGLDSLDTVEIVMALEEEFGFEIPDNEADKINSVDMAVEFIASHPQAK
;
A
#
# COMPACT_ATOMS: atom_id res chain seq x y z
N PRO A 1 26.10 -14.64 15.13
CA PRO A 1 26.14 -13.23 14.67
C PRO A 1 25.15 -13.05 13.50
N ASN A 2 23.89 -12.82 13.85
CA ASN A 2 22.82 -12.57 12.88
C ASN A 2 22.60 -11.06 12.83
N THR A 3 22.99 -10.44 11.72
CA THR A 3 22.61 -9.07 11.40
C THR A 3 21.23 -9.12 10.76
N PRO A 4 20.17 -8.55 11.37
CA PRO A 4 18.92 -8.40 10.67
C PRO A 4 19.07 -7.23 9.67
N PHE A 5 18.48 -7.45 8.50
CA PHE A 5 18.34 -6.57 7.35
C PHE A 5 18.49 -5.07 7.65
N SER A 6 19.58 -4.49 7.15
CA SER A 6 19.68 -3.04 6.94
C SER A 6 19.23 -2.74 5.52
N LEU A 7 17.92 -2.61 5.33
CA LEU A 7 17.36 -1.99 4.11
C LEU A 7 17.26 -0.48 4.34
N THR A 8 18.43 0.17 4.38
CA THR A 8 18.50 1.59 4.08
C THR A 8 18.83 1.68 2.59
N SER A 9 17.88 2.08 1.77
CA SER A 9 18.13 2.69 0.46
C SER A 9 16.89 3.42 -0.03
N SER A 10 16.91 4.74 0.14
CA SER A 10 16.38 5.68 -0.85
C SER A 10 14.88 5.68 -1.21
N PHE A 11 13.97 5.51 -0.24
CA PHE A 11 12.58 6.00 -0.41
C PHE A 11 12.45 7.53 -0.19
N ASN A 12 13.55 8.18 0.23
CA ASN A 12 13.54 9.53 0.82
C ASN A 12 13.45 10.70 -0.18
N ASN A 13 13.04 10.49 -1.43
CA ASN A 13 12.94 11.56 -2.44
C ASN A 13 11.64 11.56 -3.28
N PHE A 14 10.72 10.61 -3.08
CA PHE A 14 9.44 10.57 -3.81
C PHE A 14 8.22 10.95 -2.95
N PHE A 15 8.25 10.74 -1.63
CA PHE A 15 7.19 11.17 -0.70
C PHE A 15 7.26 12.66 -0.30
N ARG A 16 7.82 13.52 -1.16
CA ARG A 16 7.99 14.95 -0.86
C ARG A 16 7.57 15.84 -2.03
N ARG A 17 6.33 15.70 -2.50
CA ARG A 17 5.57 16.75 -3.21
C ARG A 17 4.12 16.28 -3.41
N ASN A 18 3.19 17.05 -2.83
CA ASN A 18 1.75 17.09 -3.13
C ASN A 18 0.80 16.11 -2.40
N PHE A 19 0.65 16.23 -1.07
CA PHE A 19 -0.67 16.04 -0.48
C PHE A 19 -0.90 17.08 0.62
N SER A 20 -1.38 18.24 0.20
CA SER A 20 -2.15 19.13 1.06
C SER A 20 -3.60 18.80 0.80
N ASP A 21 -4.28 18.14 1.74
CA ASP A 21 -5.67 18.48 2.02
C ASP A 21 -6.14 17.91 3.35
N GLU A 22 -7.08 18.66 3.92
CA GLU A 22 -7.54 18.68 5.31
C GLU A 22 -8.04 17.34 5.88
N VAL A 23 -7.71 17.16 7.15
CA VAL A 23 -8.38 16.29 8.11
C VAL A 23 -9.91 16.45 8.02
N ARG A 24 -10.61 15.47 7.43
CA ARG A 24 -12.07 15.35 7.52
C ARG A 24 -12.45 13.92 7.88
N GLY A 25 -12.90 13.76 9.13
CA GLY A 25 -13.94 12.79 9.48
C GLY A 25 -13.49 11.35 9.67
N THR A 26 -13.59 10.89 10.92
CA THR A 26 -13.80 9.51 11.32
C THR A 26 -14.69 8.73 10.33
N PHE A 27 -14.21 7.58 9.84
CA PHE A 27 -14.80 6.66 8.85
C PHE A 27 -14.35 6.94 7.40
N LEU A 28 -13.31 6.24 6.95
CA LEU A 28 -12.91 6.21 5.54
C LEU A 28 -13.92 5.37 4.74
N ASP A 29 -14.48 5.94 3.70
CA ASP A 29 -15.35 5.21 2.78
C ASP A 29 -14.52 4.20 1.97
N LYS A 30 -15.05 2.99 1.76
CA LYS A 30 -14.37 1.92 0.97
C LYS A 30 -13.93 2.43 -0.41
N SER A 31 -14.69 3.34 -1.01
CA SER A 31 -14.32 3.98 -2.28
C SER A 31 -13.06 4.84 -2.16
N GLU A 32 -12.96 5.67 -1.13
CA GLU A 32 -11.78 6.51 -0.91
C GLU A 32 -10.54 5.67 -0.59
N VAL A 33 -10.71 4.62 0.21
CA VAL A 33 -9.64 3.63 0.47
C VAL A 33 -9.18 3.01 -0.85
N THR A 34 -10.12 2.59 -1.69
CA THR A 34 -9.81 2.01 -3.00
C THR A 34 -9.00 2.96 -3.86
N ASP A 35 -9.42 4.22 -3.97
CA ASP A 35 -8.75 5.21 -4.79
C ASP A 35 -7.34 5.52 -4.28
N ARG A 36 -7.16 5.63 -2.96
CA ARG A 36 -5.84 5.82 -2.34
C ARG A 36 -4.92 4.62 -2.54
N VAL A 37 -5.39 3.39 -2.28
CA VAL A 37 -4.60 2.17 -2.50
C VAL A 37 -4.20 2.06 -3.97
N LEU A 38 -5.15 2.27 -4.89
CA LEU A 38 -4.87 2.26 -6.32
C LEU A 38 -3.84 3.32 -6.70
N ASN A 39 -3.90 4.51 -6.10
CA ASN A 39 -2.92 5.57 -6.35
C ASN A 39 -1.51 5.16 -5.88
N VAL A 40 -1.38 4.58 -4.69
CA VAL A 40 -0.09 4.07 -4.17
C VAL A 40 0.50 3.02 -5.12
N VAL A 41 -0.32 2.05 -5.54
CA VAL A 41 0.12 0.96 -6.44
C VAL A 41 0.46 1.49 -7.84
N LYS A 42 -0.32 2.44 -8.38
CA LYS A 42 -0.04 3.09 -9.68
C LYS A 42 1.22 3.94 -9.68
N ASN A 43 1.58 4.52 -8.53
CA ASN A 43 2.80 5.31 -8.37
C ASN A 43 4.05 4.45 -8.15
N PHE A 44 3.88 3.13 -7.98
CA PHE A 44 5.00 2.22 -7.83
C PHE A 44 5.72 2.02 -9.17
N GLN A 45 7.01 2.37 -9.23
CA GLN A 45 7.78 2.45 -10.50
C GLN A 45 7.87 1.12 -11.27
N LYS A 46 7.69 -0.01 -10.58
CA LYS A 46 7.74 -1.35 -11.18
C LYS A 46 6.40 -1.79 -11.77
N VAL A 47 5.33 -1.03 -11.55
CA VAL A 47 3.97 -1.35 -11.99
C VAL A 47 3.54 -0.44 -13.13
N ASP A 48 2.86 -1.00 -14.12
CA ASP A 48 2.17 -0.20 -15.15
C ASP A 48 0.79 0.23 -14.62
N PRO A 49 0.51 1.55 -14.47
CA PRO A 49 -0.76 2.04 -13.95
C PRO A 49 -1.96 1.62 -14.80
N SER A 50 -1.75 1.26 -16.07
CA SER A 50 -2.77 0.75 -16.98
C SER A 50 -3.22 -0.67 -16.64
N LYS A 51 -2.38 -1.44 -15.93
CA LYS A 51 -2.68 -2.81 -15.48
C LYS A 51 -3.24 -2.85 -14.06
N VAL A 52 -3.14 -1.75 -13.32
CA VAL A 52 -3.65 -1.67 -11.95
C VAL A 52 -5.17 -1.59 -11.97
N THR A 53 -5.79 -2.70 -11.61
CA THR A 53 -7.24 -2.82 -11.40
C THR A 53 -7.50 -3.05 -9.91
N PRO A 54 -8.70 -2.71 -9.39
CA PRO A 54 -9.06 -2.99 -8.01
C PRO A 54 -8.98 -4.48 -7.66
N ASP A 55 -9.11 -5.37 -8.65
CA ASP A 55 -9.03 -6.83 -8.46
C ASP A 55 -7.64 -7.40 -8.88
N ALA A 56 -6.65 -6.53 -9.15
CA ALA A 56 -5.35 -6.97 -9.63
C ALA A 56 -4.56 -7.70 -8.55
N HIS A 57 -3.96 -8.83 -8.92
CA HIS A 57 -3.06 -9.58 -8.09
C HIS A 57 -1.62 -9.08 -8.26
N PHE A 58 -0.95 -8.74 -7.16
CA PHE A 58 0.39 -8.14 -7.16
C PHE A 58 1.41 -8.98 -7.93
N GLN A 59 1.48 -10.28 -7.63
CA GLN A 59 2.43 -11.19 -8.29
C GLN A 59 1.99 -11.61 -9.70
N LYS A 60 0.71 -11.98 -9.88
CA LYS A 60 0.24 -12.61 -11.13
C LYS A 60 -0.05 -11.60 -12.24
N ASP A 61 -0.64 -10.45 -11.91
CA ASP A 61 -1.06 -9.46 -12.91
C ASP A 61 -0.02 -8.35 -13.07
N LEU A 62 0.51 -7.89 -11.95
CA LEU A 62 1.50 -6.80 -11.94
C LEU A 62 2.94 -7.32 -12.03
N GLY A 63 3.18 -8.62 -11.83
CA GLY A 63 4.50 -9.24 -11.97
C GLY A 63 5.47 -8.82 -10.85
N LEU A 64 4.95 -8.47 -9.68
CA LEU A 64 5.74 -8.03 -8.54
C LEU A 64 6.34 -9.21 -7.79
N ASP A 65 7.56 -9.04 -7.30
CA ASP A 65 8.21 -10.02 -6.44
C ASP A 65 7.68 -9.94 -5.01
N SER A 66 7.94 -10.96 -4.19
CA SER A 66 7.52 -10.97 -2.77
C SER A 66 8.09 -9.79 -1.97
N LEU A 67 9.27 -9.29 -2.33
CA LEU A 67 9.86 -8.09 -1.72
C LEU A 67 9.12 -6.81 -2.12
N ASP A 68 8.64 -6.75 -3.37
CA ASP A 68 7.89 -5.59 -3.86
C ASP A 68 6.52 -5.49 -3.20
N THR A 69 5.88 -6.64 -2.92
CA THR A 69 4.64 -6.67 -2.14
C THR A 69 4.85 -6.09 -0.74
N VAL A 70 5.97 -6.39 -0.08
CA VAL A 70 6.31 -5.80 1.24
C VAL A 70 6.49 -4.29 1.14
N GLU A 71 7.19 -3.79 0.10
CA GLU A 71 7.36 -2.34 -0.10
C GLU A 71 6.02 -1.61 -0.32
N ILE A 72 5.09 -2.21 -1.07
CA ILE A 72 3.74 -1.65 -1.26
C ILE A 72 2.97 -1.63 0.05
N VAL A 73 2.98 -2.73 0.81
CA VAL A 73 2.29 -2.81 2.10
C VAL A 73 2.80 -1.74 3.06
N MET A 74 4.13 -1.56 3.16
CA MET A 74 4.72 -0.49 3.97
C MET A 74 4.30 0.91 3.52
N ALA A 75 4.16 1.15 2.21
CA ALA A 75 3.68 2.43 1.69
C ALA A 75 2.19 2.67 2.04
N LEU A 76 1.37 1.62 2.08
CA LEU A 76 -0.02 1.71 2.53
C LEU A 76 -0.11 1.98 4.04
N GLU A 77 0.71 1.31 4.85
CA GLU A 77 0.82 1.56 6.29
C GLU A 77 1.16 3.02 6.60
N GLU A 78 2.13 3.59 5.87
CA GLU A 78 2.53 5.00 6.02
C GLU A 78 1.43 5.96 5.53
N GLU A 79 0.76 5.67 4.41
CA GLU A 79 -0.31 6.50 3.83
C GLU A 79 -1.53 6.62 4.76
N PHE A 80 -1.94 5.52 5.38
CA PHE A 80 -3.14 5.46 6.22
C PHE A 80 -2.82 5.52 7.74
N GLY A 81 -1.54 5.52 8.10
CA GLY A 81 -1.05 5.65 9.48
C GLY A 81 -1.42 4.48 10.39
N PHE A 82 -1.38 3.25 9.87
CA PHE A 82 -1.69 2.01 10.60
C PHE A 82 -0.62 0.94 10.34
N GLU A 83 -0.56 -0.09 11.18
CA GLU A 83 0.37 -1.21 11.01
C GLU A 83 -0.41 -2.46 10.57
N ILE A 84 0.01 -3.09 9.47
CA ILE A 84 -0.49 -4.39 9.03
C ILE A 84 0.46 -5.44 9.61
N PRO A 85 -0.01 -6.36 10.45
CA PRO A 85 0.86 -7.40 10.97
C PRO A 85 1.28 -8.37 9.85
N ASP A 86 2.51 -8.88 9.92
CA ASP A 86 3.12 -9.73 8.86
C ASP A 86 2.22 -10.90 8.44
N ASN A 87 1.50 -11.49 9.40
CA ASN A 87 0.58 -12.62 9.18
C ASN A 87 -0.65 -12.26 8.31
N GLU A 88 -0.99 -10.99 8.22
CA GLU A 88 -2.05 -10.44 7.38
C GLU A 88 -1.49 -9.86 6.09
N ALA A 89 -0.33 -9.20 6.15
CA ALA A 89 0.42 -8.77 4.95
C ALA A 89 0.69 -9.94 4.00
N ASP A 90 1.10 -11.10 4.52
CA ASP A 90 1.31 -12.32 3.72
C ASP A 90 0.03 -12.85 3.04
N LYS A 91 -1.14 -12.49 3.55
CA LYS A 91 -2.44 -12.87 2.96
C LYS A 91 -2.90 -11.86 1.91
N ILE A 92 -2.42 -10.62 1.98
CA ILE A 92 -2.74 -9.55 1.03
C ILE A 92 -1.93 -9.77 -0.25
N ASN A 93 -2.53 -10.51 -1.19
CA ASN A 93 -1.92 -10.83 -2.47
C ASN A 93 -2.49 -10.03 -3.65
N SER A 94 -3.55 -9.27 -3.40
CA SER A 94 -4.27 -8.48 -4.38
C SER A 94 -4.75 -7.15 -3.81
N VAL A 95 -5.05 -6.21 -4.71
CA VAL A 95 -5.46 -4.84 -4.37
C VAL A 95 -6.79 -4.85 -3.60
N ASP A 96 -7.74 -5.68 -4.00
CA ASP A 96 -9.06 -5.82 -3.35
C ASP A 96 -8.92 -6.23 -1.88
N MET A 97 -8.03 -7.19 -1.59
CA MET A 97 -7.77 -7.64 -0.22
C MET A 97 -7.12 -6.54 0.61
N ALA A 98 -6.19 -5.76 0.04
CA ALA A 98 -5.60 -4.62 0.73
C ALA A 98 -6.66 -3.57 1.08
N VAL A 99 -7.51 -3.23 0.11
CA VAL A 99 -8.61 -2.28 0.26
C VAL A 99 -9.60 -2.76 1.31
N GLU A 100 -10.00 -4.02 1.25
CA GLU A 100 -10.95 -4.61 2.20
C GLU A 100 -10.37 -4.66 3.60
N PHE A 101 -9.07 -4.96 3.71
CA PHE A 101 -8.35 -4.93 4.97
C PHE A 101 -8.36 -3.52 5.59
N ILE A 102 -7.97 -2.50 4.82
CA ILE A 102 -7.93 -1.11 5.26
C ILE A 102 -9.33 -0.58 5.59
N ALA A 103 -10.31 -0.83 4.72
CA ALA A 103 -11.69 -0.40 4.93
C ALA A 103 -12.34 -1.08 6.14
N SER A 104 -11.92 -2.30 6.50
CA SER A 104 -12.38 -3.00 7.71
C SER A 104 -11.72 -2.50 9.01
N HIS A 105 -10.65 -1.70 8.91
CA HIS A 105 -9.92 -1.13 10.04
C HIS A 105 -10.29 0.35 10.25
N PRO A 106 -11.27 0.67 11.11
CA PRO A 106 -11.77 2.04 11.32
C PRO A 106 -10.78 3.02 11.98
N GLN A 107 -9.52 2.62 12.19
CA GLN A 107 -8.44 3.46 12.72
C GLN A 107 -7.53 4.07 11.64
N ALA A 108 -7.71 3.72 10.37
CA ALA A 108 -7.01 4.38 9.28
C ALA A 108 -7.38 5.88 9.25
N LYS A 109 -6.35 6.74 9.21
CA LYS A 109 -6.45 8.21 9.36
C LYS A 109 -6.43 8.96 8.03
#